data_AF-A0A8X6HPG8-F1
#
_entry.id   AF-A0A8X6HPG8-F1
#
_cell.length_a   1.000
_cell.length_b   1.000
_cell.length_c   1.000
_cell.angle_alpha   90.00
_cell.angle_beta   90.00
_cell.angle_gamma   90.00
#
_symmetry.space_group_name_H-M   'P 1'
#
loop_
_entity.id
_entity.type
_entity.pdbx_description
1 polymer ?
#
loop_
_entity_poly.entity_id
_entity_poly.type
_entity_poly.pdbx_seq_one_letter_code
_entity_poly.pdbx_strand_id
1 'polypeptide(L)'
;MADEKDDMQIPAEIIDKLQSFHQSLQNMKEILTPLITTNINSSDVKLTPLDKGRLNLTSGYALNSLFWMYLNTLGINPKEHDIKREL
;
A
#
# COMPACT_ATOMS: atom_id res chain seq x y z
N MET A 1 18.34 -28.65 -25.46
CA MET A 1 17.48 -27.48 -25.16
C MET A 1 18.03 -26.91 -23.87
N ALA A 2 18.87 -25.89 -23.99
CA ALA A 2 19.61 -25.32 -22.87
C ALA A 2 18.66 -24.45 -22.05
N ASP A 3 18.72 -24.67 -20.74
CA ASP A 3 18.02 -23.98 -19.67
C ASP A 3 18.47 -22.50 -19.69
N GLU A 4 17.75 -21.62 -20.40
CA GLU A 4 17.84 -20.17 -20.20
C GLU A 4 17.10 -19.80 -18.91
N LYS A 5 17.66 -20.22 -17.78
CA LYS A 5 17.52 -19.43 -16.56
C LYS A 5 18.53 -18.30 -16.68
N ASP A 6 18.09 -17.23 -17.34
CA ASP A 6 18.69 -15.93 -17.17
C ASP A 6 18.68 -15.64 -15.66
N ASP A 7 19.83 -15.85 -15.03
CA ASP A 7 20.11 -15.50 -13.65
C ASP A 7 20.00 -13.97 -13.58
N MET A 8 18.77 -13.46 -13.44
CA MET A 8 18.46 -12.08 -13.08
C MET A 8 19.00 -11.85 -11.66
N GLN A 9 20.32 -11.71 -11.58
CA GLN A 9 21.04 -11.31 -10.40
C GLN A 9 20.63 -9.87 -10.11
N ILE A 10 19.85 -9.70 -9.03
CA ILE A 10 19.46 -8.38 -8.55
C ILE A 10 20.75 -7.60 -8.27
N PRO A 11 20.94 -6.40 -8.86
CA PRO A 11 22.13 -5.60 -8.63
C PRO A 11 22.37 -5.36 -7.13
N ALA A 12 23.60 -5.56 -6.67
CA ALA A 12 23.94 -5.44 -5.25
C ALA A 12 23.54 -4.07 -4.66
N GLU A 13 23.57 -3.02 -5.47
CA GLU A 13 23.23 -1.64 -5.11
C GLU A 13 21.75 -1.44 -4.72
N ILE A 14 20.86 -2.35 -5.15
CA ILE A 14 19.42 -2.25 -4.89
C ILE A 14 18.91 -3.29 -3.89
N ILE A 15 19.72 -4.29 -3.53
CA ILE A 15 19.34 -5.36 -2.59
C ILE A 15 18.91 -4.76 -1.26
N ASP A 16 19.70 -3.86 -0.68
CA ASP A 16 19.39 -3.24 0.61
C ASP A 16 18.10 -2.41 0.56
N LYS A 17 17.89 -1.68 -0.55
CA LYS A 17 16.67 -0.89 -0.77
C LYS A 17 15.44 -1.80 -0.89
N LEU A 18 15.57 -2.92 -1.58
CA LEU A 18 14.50 -3.89 -1.76
C LEU A 18 14.14 -4.58 -0.44
N GLN A 19 15.14 -4.95 0.38
CA GLN A 19 14.93 -5.50 1.71
C GLN A 19 14.24 -4.50 2.63
N SER A 20 14.69 -3.24 2.64
CA SER A 20 14.05 -2.17 3.41
C SER A 20 12.61 -1.90 2.97
N PHE A 21 12.36 -1.93 1.65
CA PHE A 21 11.01 -1.79 1.10
C PHE A 21 10.11 -2.96 1.53
N HIS A 22 10.61 -4.20 1.46
CA HIS A 22 9.87 -5.38 1.91
C HIS A 22 9.50 -5.29 3.41
N GLN A 23 10.46 -4.92 4.27
CA GLN A 23 10.19 -4.73 5.69
C GLN A 23 9.13 -3.64 5.92
N SER A 24 9.22 -2.53 5.19
CA SER A 24 8.24 -1.43 5.27
C SER A 24 6.84 -1.91 4.86
N LEU A 25 6.73 -2.75 3.83
CA LEU A 25 5.46 -3.35 3.41
C LEU A 25 4.87 -4.30 4.46
N GLN A 26 5.69 -5.12 5.13
CA GLN A 26 5.20 -5.99 6.21
C GLN A 26 4.67 -5.17 7.39
N ASN A 27 5.44 -4.17 7.84
CA ASN A 27 5.01 -3.28 8.92
C ASN A 27 3.69 -2.57 8.57
N MET A 28 3.57 -2.07 7.34
CA MET A 28 2.35 -1.44 6.85
C MET A 28 1.16 -2.41 6.88
N LYS A 29 1.37 -3.66 6.42
CA LYS A 29 0.34 -4.70 6.43
C LYS A 29 -0.12 -5.01 7.85
N GLU A 30 0.80 -5.12 8.81
CA GLU A 30 0.47 -5.35 10.22
C GLU A 30 -0.40 -4.23 10.79
N ILE A 31 -0.04 -2.97 10.52
CA ILE A 31 -0.80 -1.79 10.98
C ILE A 31 -2.21 -1.74 10.35
N LEU A 32 -2.33 -2.08 9.06
CA LEU A 32 -3.61 -2.02 8.35
C LEU A 32 -4.51 -3.23 8.59
N THR A 33 -3.95 -4.38 8.99
CA THR A 33 -4.69 -5.61 9.25
C THR A 33 -5.94 -5.39 10.13
N PRO A 34 -5.85 -4.80 11.35
CA PRO A 34 -7.03 -4.60 12.19
C PRO A 34 -8.10 -3.73 11.54
N LEU A 35 -7.69 -2.76 10.71
CA LEU A 35 -8.58 -1.87 9.96
C LEU A 35 -9.35 -2.61 8.87
N ILE A 36 -8.75 -3.62 8.24
CA ILE A 36 -9.34 -4.41 7.15
C ILE A 36 -10.17 -5.59 7.69
N THR A 37 -9.73 -6.20 8.79
CA THR A 37 -10.40 -7.39 9.36
C THR A 37 -11.58 -7.03 10.26
N THR A 38 -11.58 -5.83 10.85
CA THR A 38 -12.67 -5.40 11.74
C THR A 38 -13.81 -4.79 10.94
N ASN A 39 -15.02 -5.30 11.12
CA ASN A 39 -16.21 -4.64 10.60
C ASN A 39 -16.53 -3.42 11.46
N ILE A 40 -16.16 -2.22 10.98
CA ILE A 40 -16.39 -0.94 11.69
C ILE A 40 -17.87 -0.61 11.90
N ASN A 41 -18.78 -1.29 11.20
CA ASN A 41 -20.23 -1.14 11.34
C ASN A 41 -20.85 -2.23 12.23
N SER A 42 -20.04 -3.12 12.81
CA SER A 42 -20.55 -4.08 13.79
C SER A 42 -21.00 -3.36 15.07
N SER A 43 -21.96 -3.97 15.76
CA SER A 43 -22.50 -3.47 17.02
C SER A 43 -21.46 -3.36 18.15
N ASP A 44 -20.32 -4.05 18.00
CA ASP A 44 -19.23 -4.11 18.97
C ASP A 44 -18.30 -2.88 18.89
N VAL A 45 -18.27 -2.20 17.74
CA VAL A 45 -17.42 -1.04 17.49
C VAL A 45 -18.21 0.25 17.77
N LYS A 46 -18.07 0.77 18.98
CA LYS A 46 -18.71 2.04 19.40
C LYS A 46 -17.79 3.23 19.11
N LEU A 47 -17.92 3.80 17.92
CA LEU A 47 -17.27 5.06 17.56
C LEU A 47 -18.24 6.23 17.70
N THR A 48 -17.74 7.37 18.17
CA THR A 48 -18.52 8.61 18.08
C THR A 48 -18.66 9.04 16.62
N PRO A 49 -19.67 9.86 16.26
CA PRO A 49 -19.80 10.39 14.90
C PRO A 49 -18.53 11.12 14.42
N LEU A 50 -17.84 11.82 15.32
CA LEU A 50 -16.60 12.52 15.01
C LEU A 50 -15.45 11.55 14.72
N ASP A 51 -15.30 10.50 15.53
CA ASP A 51 -14.27 9.48 15.33
C ASP A 51 -14.48 8.71 14.03
N LYS A 52 -15.74 8.39 13.71
CA LYS A 52 -16.10 7.75 12.44
C LYS A 52 -15.77 8.64 11.24
N GLY A 53 -16.05 9.95 11.34
CA GLY A 53 -15.68 10.92 10.31
C GLY A 53 -14.16 11.01 10.11
N ARG A 54 -13.40 11.08 11.20
CA ARG A 54 -11.92 11.10 11.16
C ARG A 54 -11.36 9.82 10.56
N LEU A 55 -11.88 8.67 10.95
CA LEU A 55 -11.48 7.36 10.43
C LEU A 55 -11.71 7.31 8.92
N ASN A 56 -12.91 7.61 8.45
CA ASN A 56 -13.24 7.59 7.02
C ASN A 56 -12.36 8.54 6.19
N LEU A 57 -12.13 9.77 6.68
CA LEU A 57 -11.26 10.73 6.01
C LEU A 57 -9.82 10.21 5.90
N THR A 58 -9.29 9.69 7.01
CA THR A 58 -7.91 9.18 7.07
C THR A 58 -7.75 7.92 6.20
N SER A 59 -8.75 7.03 6.21
CA SER A 59 -8.80 5.84 5.34
C SER A 59 -8.84 6.21 3.86
N GLY A 60 -9.60 7.22 3.46
CA GLY A 60 -9.61 7.72 2.08
C GLY A 60 -8.24 8.22 1.64
N TYR A 61 -7.59 9.05 2.46
CA TYR A 61 -6.24 9.53 2.19
C TYR A 61 -5.20 8.40 2.14
N ALA A 62 -5.31 7.41 3.03
CA ALA A 62 -4.43 6.26 3.06
C ALA A 62 -4.59 5.40 1.80
N LEU A 63 -5.82 5.07 1.39
CA LEU A 63 -6.09 4.30 0.17
C LEU A 63 -5.51 4.98 -1.06
N ASN A 64 -5.69 6.28 -1.17
CA ASN A 64 -5.12 7.07 -2.24
C ASN A 64 -3.58 6.99 -2.27
N SER A 65 -2.93 7.15 -1.12
CA SER A 65 -1.46 7.03 -1.00
C SER A 65 -0.97 5.62 -1.38
N LEU A 66 -1.70 4.59 -0.98
CA LEU A 66 -1.39 3.20 -1.33
C LEU A 66 -1.52 2.95 -2.84
N PHE A 67 -2.54 3.54 -3.48
CA PHE A 67 -2.73 3.42 -4.91
C PHE A 67 -1.61 4.12 -5.69
N TRP A 68 -1.18 5.31 -5.23
CA TRP A 68 0.00 5.99 -5.77
C TRP A 68 1.25 5.12 -5.66
N MET A 69 1.46 4.48 -4.50
CA MET A 69 2.60 3.58 -4.30
C MET A 69 2.54 2.36 -5.23
N TYR A 70 1.35 1.78 -5.42
CA TYR A 70 1.12 0.69 -6.36
C TYR A 70 1.49 1.07 -7.81
N LEU A 71 1.07 2.24 -8.29
CA LEU A 71 1.46 2.71 -9.63
C LEU A 71 2.98 2.83 -9.78
N ASN A 72 3.69 3.34 -8.76
CA ASN A 72 5.15 3.41 -8.79
C ASN A 72 5.78 2.01 -8.89
N THR A 73 5.22 0.98 -8.25
CA THR A 73 5.73 -0.40 -8.36
C THR A 73 5.54 -1.00 -9.75
N LEU A 74 4.58 -0.49 -10.54
CA LEU A 74 4.39 -0.86 -11.94
C LEU A 74 5.27 -0.04 -12.90
N GLY A 75 6.05 0.91 -12.39
CA GLY A 75 6.79 1.86 -13.22
C GLY A 75 5.90 2.90 -13.92
N ILE A 76 4.64 3.04 -13.49
CA ILE A 76 3.71 4.02 -14.03
C ILE A 76 3.87 5.33 -13.27
N ASN A 77 4.12 6.43 -13.98
CA ASN A 77 4.17 7.76 -13.37
C ASN A 77 2.75 8.18 -12.93
N PRO A 78 2.47 8.30 -11.61
CA PRO A 78 1.13 8.60 -11.15
C PRO A 78 0.67 10.03 -11.53
N LYS A 79 1.60 10.91 -11.89
CA LYS A 79 1.30 12.27 -12.36
C LYS A 79 0.75 12.32 -13.78
N GLU A 80 1.08 11.31 -14.59
CA GLU A 80 0.61 11.15 -15.97
C GLU A 80 -0.62 10.24 -16.06
N HIS A 81 -0.89 9.49 -15.01
CA HIS A 81 -2.06 8.63 -14.91
C HIS A 81 -3.32 9.44 -14.57
N ASP A 82 -4.45 9.11 -15.19
CA ASP A 82 -5.74 9.80 -15.02
C ASP A 82 -6.25 9.82 -13.57
N ILE A 83 -5.69 8.96 -12.71
CA ILE A 83 -5.97 8.93 -11.26
C ILE A 83 -5.79 10.30 -10.61
N LYS A 84 -4.92 11.17 -11.14
CA LYS A 84 -4.74 12.54 -10.65
C LYS A 84 -6.05 13.35 -10.62
N ARG A 85 -7.06 12.99 -11.42
CA ARG A 85 -8.38 13.65 -11.41
C ARG A 85 -9.29 13.18 -10.29
N GLU A 86 -9.05 11.97 -9.77
CA GLU A 86 -9.80 11.33 -8.68
C GLU A 86 -9.17 11.62 -7.30
N LEU A 87 -8.16 12.50 -7.28
CA LEU A 87 -7.17 12.71 -6.23
C LEU A 87 -7.22 14.15 -5.71
#